data_AF-A0A511BSS1-F1
#
_entry.id   AF-A0A511BSS1-F1
#
_cell.length_a   1.000
_cell.length_b   1.000
_cell.length_c   1.000
_cell.angle_alpha   90.00
_cell.angle_beta   90.00
_cell.angle_gamma   90.00
#
_symmetry.space_group_name_H-M   'P 1'
#
loop_
_entity.id
_entity.type
_entity.pdbx_description
1 polymer ?
#
loop_
_entity_poly.entity_id
_entity_poly.type
_entity_poly.pdbx_seq_one_letter_code
_entity_poly.pdbx_strand_id
1 'polypeptide(L)'
;MFDLSWSEIALIVVVALIFIGPKDMPMAIRGVSRAIKAVRRMASEFQGHVDEMVREADLGEAREHLRDLKRFDFRDRIARTIDSDQTISRSLDFSPPPSLSSPAHGTAPILPHHGPGISHDPRAPSGQGEEMGGDPDLHAQEEAARGPAILPPTSARRLERERSSWHAPAIIPPLRVIHHGRRVGIDLPVETRAAASPSRTDIETP
;
A
#
# COMPACT_ATOMS: atom_id res chain seq x y z
N MET A 1 -17.97 38.36 11.50
CA MET A 1 -18.70 37.20 12.07
C MET A 1 -19.01 36.33 10.86
N PHE A 2 -18.31 35.20 10.70
CA PHE A 2 -18.58 34.27 9.61
C PHE A 2 -19.45 33.15 10.19
N ASP A 3 -20.76 33.35 10.15
CA ASP A 3 -21.71 32.31 10.48
C ASP A 3 -21.70 31.29 9.34
N LEU A 4 -20.83 30.28 9.44
CA LEU A 4 -20.80 29.12 8.55
C LEU A 4 -22.04 28.27 8.82
N SER A 5 -23.21 28.71 8.36
CA SER A 5 -24.43 27.92 8.42
C SER A 5 -24.54 27.03 7.19
N TRP A 6 -25.41 26.02 7.27
CA TRP A 6 -25.74 25.18 6.11
C TRP A 6 -26.22 25.99 4.91
N SER A 7 -26.89 27.10 5.16
CA SER A 7 -27.42 28.03 4.16
C SER A 7 -26.29 28.67 3.35
N GLU A 8 -25.23 29.17 4.00
CA GLU A 8 -24.06 29.72 3.29
C GLU A 8 -23.29 28.63 2.53
N ILE A 9 -23.14 27.43 3.10
CA ILE A 9 -22.52 26.31 2.39
C ILE A 9 -23.31 25.97 1.12
N ALA A 10 -24.65 25.90 1.21
CA ALA A 10 -25.51 25.67 0.06
C ALA A 10 -25.37 26.80 -0.98
N LEU A 11 -25.29 28.06 -0.55
CA LEU A 11 -25.07 29.20 -1.43
C LEU A 11 -23.73 29.10 -2.18
N ILE A 12 -22.65 28.78 -1.47
CA ILE A 12 -21.32 28.61 -2.07
C ILE A 12 -21.33 27.47 -3.09
N VAL A 13 -22.00 26.35 -2.79
CA VAL A 13 -22.16 25.23 -3.71
C VAL A 13 -22.89 25.65 -4.99
N VAL A 14 -23.99 26.40 -4.86
CA VAL A 14 -24.74 26.91 -6.03
C VAL A 14 -23.86 27.83 -6.88
N VAL A 15 -23.14 28.76 -6.26
CA VAL A 15 -22.21 29.65 -6.97
C VAL A 15 -21.11 28.85 -7.66
N ALA A 16 -20.53 27.86 -6.98
CA ALA A 16 -19.52 26.98 -7.56
C ALA A 16 -20.06 26.17 -8.74
N LEU A 17 -21.30 25.67 -8.67
CA LEU A 17 -21.97 24.98 -9.79
C LEU A 17 -22.11 25.87 -11.02
N ILE A 18 -22.39 27.17 -10.84
CA ILE A 18 -22.54 28.12 -11.95
C ILE A 18 -21.17 28.41 -12.61
N PHE A 19 -20.13 28.64 -11.81
CA PHE A 19 -18.81 29.04 -12.33
C PHE A 19 -17.99 27.87 -12.86
N ILE A 20 -17.96 26.77 -12.12
CA ILE A 20 -17.17 25.56 -12.49
C ILE A 20 -18.00 24.65 -13.39
N GLY A 21 -19.32 24.69 -13.29
CA GLY A 21 -20.20 23.77 -13.99
C GLY A 21 -20.47 22.49 -13.17
N PRO A 22 -21.70 21.92 -13.26
CA PRO A 22 -22.08 20.73 -12.49
C PRO A 22 -21.29 19.47 -12.85
N LYS A 23 -20.71 19.41 -14.06
CA LYS A 23 -19.93 18.27 -14.54
C LYS A 23 -18.47 18.29 -14.08
N ASP A 24 -17.92 19.47 -13.80
CA ASP A 24 -16.50 19.62 -13.43
C ASP A 24 -16.30 19.65 -11.91
N MET A 25 -17.32 20.06 -11.15
CA MET A 25 -17.40 19.94 -9.69
C MET A 25 -17.01 18.56 -9.13
N PRO A 26 -17.58 17.42 -9.61
CA PRO A 26 -17.19 16.10 -9.11
C PRO A 26 -15.72 15.77 -9.40
N MET A 27 -15.14 16.31 -10.48
CA MET A 27 -13.72 16.14 -10.76
C MET A 27 -12.86 17.01 -9.83
N ALA A 28 -13.26 18.25 -9.56
CA ALA A 28 -12.60 19.14 -8.61
C ALA A 28 -12.60 18.58 -7.18
N ILE A 29 -13.75 18.07 -6.69
CA ILE A 29 -13.85 17.42 -5.37
C ILE A 29 -12.92 16.21 -5.29
N ARG A 30 -12.80 15.41 -6.35
CA ARG A 30 -11.86 14.28 -6.40
C ARG A 30 -10.41 14.76 -6.33
N GLY A 31 -10.07 15.90 -6.93
CA GLY A 31 -8.75 16.52 -6.83
C GLY A 31 -8.43 16.96 -5.41
N VAL A 32 -9.33 17.76 -4.81
CA VAL A 32 -9.21 18.26 -3.43
C VAL A 32 -9.14 17.11 -2.43
N SER A 33 -10.02 16.10 -2.55
CA SER A 33 -10.03 14.95 -1.65
C SER A 33 -8.75 14.11 -1.75
N ARG A 34 -8.15 13.97 -2.94
CA ARG A 34 -6.83 13.33 -3.09
C ARG A 34 -5.73 14.12 -2.39
N ALA A 35 -5.74 15.45 -2.50
CA ALA A 35 -4.78 16.31 -1.78
C ALA A 35 -4.95 16.19 -0.27
N ILE A 36 -6.19 16.27 0.24
CA ILE A 36 -6.50 16.07 1.66
C ILE A 36 -6.08 14.67 2.12
N LYS A 37 -6.30 13.63 1.29
CA LYS A 37 -5.89 12.25 1.61
C LYS A 37 -4.38 12.11 1.70
N ALA A 38 -3.63 12.77 0.82
CA ALA A 38 -2.17 12.81 0.88
C ALA A 38 -1.67 13.50 2.16
N VAL A 39 -2.26 14.65 2.51
CA VAL A 39 -1.96 15.35 3.78
C VAL A 39 -2.31 14.48 4.98
N ARG A 40 -3.48 13.83 4.99
CA ARG A 40 -3.89 12.93 6.07
C ARG A 40 -2.94 11.75 6.22
N ARG A 41 -2.46 11.17 5.11
CA ARG A 41 -1.48 10.09 5.14
C ARG A 41 -0.17 10.55 5.76
N MET A 42 0.34 11.70 5.33
CA MET A 42 1.51 12.33 5.94
C MET A 42 1.29 12.58 7.43
N ALA A 43 0.15 13.14 7.81
CA ALA A 43 -0.20 13.40 9.21
C ALA A 43 -0.28 12.11 10.05
N SER A 44 -0.75 10.99 9.49
CA SER A 44 -0.72 9.69 10.18
C SER A 44 0.72 9.22 10.44
N GLU A 45 1.63 9.45 9.51
CA GLU A 45 3.06 9.12 9.66
C GLU A 45 3.71 10.05 10.71
N PHE A 46 3.41 11.36 10.69
CA PHE A 46 3.84 12.30 11.73
C PHE A 46 3.26 11.97 13.11
N GLN A 47 1.99 11.58 13.18
CA GLN A 47 1.37 11.19 14.44
C GLN A 47 2.10 10.00 15.05
N GLY A 48 2.52 9.02 14.25
CA GLY A 48 3.33 7.89 14.72
C GLY A 48 4.69 8.33 15.28
N HIS A 49 5.42 9.18 14.55
CA HIS A 49 6.73 9.70 15.02
C HIS A 49 6.59 10.62 16.25
N VAL A 50 5.55 11.44 16.30
CA VAL A 50 5.26 12.33 17.44
C VAL A 50 4.81 11.51 18.64
N ASP A 51 4.06 10.41 18.47
CA ASP A 51 3.69 9.51 19.58
C ASP A 51 4.93 8.95 20.28
N GLU A 52 5.93 8.53 19.50
CA GLU A 52 7.20 8.02 20.03
C GLU A 52 7.97 9.11 20.78
N MET A 53 8.05 10.32 20.20
CA MET A 53 8.75 11.46 20.83
C MET A 53 8.04 11.97 22.09
N VAL A 54 6.70 12.00 22.10
CA VAL A 54 5.85 12.44 23.24
C VAL A 54 5.78 11.39 24.34
N ARG A 55 6.00 10.12 23.99
CA ARG A 55 6.11 9.03 24.96
C ARG A 55 7.47 9.01 25.66
N GLU A 56 8.52 9.46 24.97
CA GLU A 56 9.86 9.66 25.55
C GLU A 56 9.95 10.97 26.36
N ALA A 57 9.43 12.07 25.81
CA ALA A 57 9.30 13.33 26.52
C ALA A 57 7.88 13.42 27.08
N ASP A 58 7.68 12.99 28.33
CA ASP A 58 6.47 12.91 29.20
C ASP A 58 5.32 13.94 28.96
N LEU A 59 4.88 14.10 27.72
CA LEU A 59 3.92 15.11 27.23
C LEU A 59 2.58 14.46 26.90
N GLY A 60 2.32 13.27 27.45
CA GLY A 60 1.10 12.51 27.24
C GLY A 60 -0.15 13.28 27.68
N GLU A 61 -0.07 14.00 28.81
CA GLU A 61 -1.19 14.80 29.34
C GLU A 61 -1.60 15.94 28.39
N ALA A 62 -0.63 16.63 27.76
CA ALA A 62 -0.91 17.69 26.81
C ALA A 62 -1.62 17.18 25.54
N ARG A 63 -1.27 15.97 25.09
CA ARG A 63 -1.96 15.30 23.96
C ARG A 63 -3.38 14.89 24.32
N GLU A 64 -3.60 14.36 25.52
CA GLU A 64 -4.92 13.93 26.01
C GLU A 64 -5.88 15.13 26.05
N HIS A 65 -5.46 16.24 26.67
CA HIS A 65 -6.24 17.47 26.73
C HIS A 65 -6.57 18.03 25.34
N LEU A 66 -5.59 18.09 24.44
CA LEU A 66 -5.84 18.58 23.08
C LEU A 66 -6.79 17.66 22.29
N ARG A 67 -6.71 16.35 22.50
CA ARG A 67 -7.59 15.37 21.85
C ARG A 67 -9.03 15.47 22.36
N ASP A 68 -9.21 15.63 23.67
CA ASP A 68 -10.53 15.73 24.28
C ASP A 68 -11.23 17.01 23.85
N LEU A 69 -10.56 18.16 23.93
CA LEU A 69 -11.09 19.44 23.45
C LEU A 69 -11.54 19.34 21.98
N LYS A 70 -10.69 18.77 21.11
CA LYS A 70 -11.01 18.61 19.69
C LYS A 70 -12.16 17.64 19.43
N ARG A 71 -12.29 16.57 20.24
CA ARG A 71 -13.34 15.56 20.07
C ARG A 71 -14.71 16.10 20.47
N PHE A 72 -14.81 16.79 21.60
CA PHE A 72 -16.06 17.38 22.09
C PHE A 72 -16.60 18.45 21.13
N ASP A 73 -15.79 19.44 20.75
CA ASP A 73 -16.29 20.55 19.92
C ASP A 73 -16.68 20.13 18.50
N PHE A 74 -15.86 19.30 17.85
CA PHE A 74 -16.03 19.02 16.42
C PHE A 74 -17.13 18.00 16.15
N ARG A 75 -17.19 16.91 16.94
CA ARG A 75 -18.25 15.90 16.77
C ARG A 75 -19.61 16.47 17.09
N ASP A 76 -19.73 17.24 18.17
CA ASP A 76 -21.02 17.76 18.59
C ASP A 76 -21.54 18.83 17.64
N ARG A 77 -20.66 19.69 17.11
CA ARG A 77 -21.05 20.64 16.06
C ARG A 77 -21.48 19.90 14.80
N ILE A 78 -20.71 18.92 14.33
CA ILE A 78 -21.06 18.15 13.13
C ILE A 78 -22.35 17.37 13.33
N ALA A 79 -22.55 16.72 14.48
CA ALA A 79 -23.75 15.93 14.76
C ALA A 79 -25.01 16.81 14.75
N ARG A 80 -24.97 17.97 15.43
CA ARG A 80 -26.08 18.94 15.43
C ARG A 80 -26.36 19.53 14.05
N THR A 81 -25.33 19.64 13.22
CA THR A 81 -25.39 20.25 11.90
C THR A 81 -25.94 19.20 10.92
N ILE A 82 -25.35 18.01 10.84
CA ILE A 82 -25.75 16.96 9.88
C ILE A 82 -27.08 16.30 10.24
N ASP A 83 -27.38 16.16 11.54
CA ASP A 83 -28.55 15.43 12.02
C ASP A 83 -29.38 16.29 12.98
N SER A 84 -29.89 17.42 12.47
CA SER A 84 -30.79 18.29 13.24
C SER A 84 -32.09 17.57 13.63
N ASP A 85 -32.55 16.64 12.78
CA ASP A 85 -33.87 16.00 12.89
C ASP A 85 -33.81 14.55 13.41
N GLN A 86 -32.62 14.06 13.78
CA GLN A 86 -32.36 12.67 14.21
C GLN A 86 -32.76 11.59 13.18
N THR A 87 -32.99 12.00 11.93
CA THR A 87 -33.45 11.12 10.85
C THR A 87 -32.33 10.22 10.36
N ILE A 88 -31.09 10.73 10.33
CA ILE A 88 -29.93 9.96 9.92
C ILE A 88 -29.58 8.93 10.99
N SER A 89 -29.51 9.32 12.26
CA SER A 89 -29.24 8.39 13.37
C SER A 89 -30.27 7.26 13.42
N ARG A 90 -31.56 7.57 13.21
CA ARG A 90 -32.64 6.56 13.23
C ARG A 90 -32.61 5.63 12.02
N SER A 91 -32.16 6.11 10.86
CA SER A 91 -32.02 5.28 9.65
C SER A 91 -30.84 4.30 9.71
N LEU A 92 -29.82 4.61 10.51
CA LEU A 92 -28.65 3.76 10.73
C LEU A 92 -28.88 2.69 11.81
N ASP A 93 -29.89 2.87 12.65
CA ASP A 93 -30.32 1.92 13.68
C ASP A 93 -31.30 0.85 13.15
N PHE A 94 -31.22 0.55 11.85
CA PHE A 94 -32.02 -0.50 11.23
C PHE A 94 -31.46 -1.86 11.64
N SER A 95 -32.11 -2.50 12.63
CA SER A 95 -31.86 -3.90 12.99
C SER A 95 -32.03 -4.77 11.72
N PRO A 96 -30.97 -5.43 11.23
CA PRO A 96 -31.13 -6.32 10.08
C PRO A 96 -32.13 -7.41 10.45
N PRO A 97 -33.11 -7.75 9.58
CA PRO A 97 -34.03 -8.83 9.86
C PRO A 97 -33.24 -10.10 10.13
N PRO A 98 -33.68 -10.96 11.08
CA PRO A 98 -32.95 -12.16 11.51
C PRO A 98 -32.69 -13.21 10.42
N SER A 99 -33.06 -12.93 9.16
CA SER A 99 -33.02 -13.84 8.03
C SER A 99 -31.68 -13.85 7.26
N LEU A 100 -30.71 -13.01 7.62
CA LEU A 100 -29.37 -13.01 6.99
C LEU A 100 -28.24 -13.46 7.94
N SER A 101 -28.57 -13.93 9.14
CA SER A 101 -27.61 -14.52 10.07
C SER A 101 -27.89 -16.01 10.28
N SER A 102 -27.01 -16.82 9.69
CA SER A 102 -26.74 -18.25 9.91
C SER A 102 -27.66 -19.30 9.28
N PRO A 103 -27.10 -20.28 8.55
CA PRO A 103 -27.54 -21.66 8.70
C PRO A 103 -26.90 -22.24 9.99
N ALA A 104 -27.72 -22.47 11.01
CA ALA A 104 -27.35 -23.32 12.14
C ALA A 104 -28.00 -24.69 11.92
N HIS A 105 -27.21 -25.77 11.88
CA HIS A 105 -27.50 -27.15 12.28
C HIS A 105 -26.13 -27.85 12.31
N GLY A 106 -25.65 -28.51 13.35
CA GLY A 106 -26.22 -28.90 14.63
C GLY A 106 -25.39 -30.09 15.15
N THR A 107 -25.06 -30.08 16.44
CA THR A 107 -24.99 -31.22 17.39
C THR A 107 -23.95 -30.89 18.47
N ALA A 108 -24.42 -30.92 19.71
CA ALA A 108 -23.77 -30.49 20.94
C ALA A 108 -22.96 -31.65 21.61
N PRO A 109 -22.60 -31.60 22.91
CA PRO A 109 -21.32 -31.09 23.41
C PRO A 109 -20.57 -32.12 24.29
N ILE A 110 -19.23 -32.17 24.26
CA ILE A 110 -18.45 -32.83 25.32
C ILE A 110 -17.14 -32.05 25.56
N LEU A 111 -17.03 -31.39 26.71
CA LEU A 111 -15.74 -31.06 27.34
C LEU A 111 -15.20 -32.35 27.99
N PRO A 112 -13.89 -32.67 27.97
CA PRO A 112 -12.94 -31.91 28.79
C PRO A 112 -11.48 -31.82 28.30
N HIS A 113 -10.84 -30.69 28.66
CA HIS A 113 -9.53 -30.57 29.32
C HIS A 113 -8.24 -31.07 28.62
N HIS A 114 -7.20 -30.25 28.84
CA HIS A 114 -5.77 -30.54 28.82
C HIS A 114 -5.03 -30.69 27.48
N GLY A 115 -4.25 -29.64 27.19
CA GLY A 115 -2.78 -29.74 27.28
C GLY A 115 -2.01 -30.21 26.03
N PRO A 116 -0.78 -29.70 25.83
CA PRO A 116 -0.06 -29.78 24.55
C PRO A 116 0.79 -31.05 24.44
N GLY A 117 1.01 -31.55 23.22
CA GLY A 117 2.02 -32.58 23.00
C GLY A 117 1.86 -33.41 21.73
N ILE A 118 2.72 -33.10 20.76
CA ILE A 118 3.57 -34.02 19.98
C ILE A 118 3.21 -35.52 20.05
N SER A 119 3.04 -36.18 18.91
CA SER A 119 3.92 -37.28 18.42
C SER A 119 3.20 -38.31 17.53
N HIS A 120 3.85 -38.58 16.40
CA HIS A 120 4.07 -39.89 15.76
C HIS A 120 2.96 -40.63 14.99
N ASP A 121 3.24 -40.69 13.68
CA ASP A 121 3.02 -41.74 12.67
C ASP A 121 3.26 -43.18 13.20
N PRO A 122 2.60 -44.24 12.66
CA PRO A 122 3.20 -45.00 11.55
C PRO A 122 2.19 -45.61 10.55
N ARG A 123 2.57 -45.70 9.27
CA ARG A 123 2.89 -46.99 8.56
C ARG A 123 2.57 -46.96 7.06
N ALA A 124 3.64 -47.00 6.25
CA ALA A 124 3.67 -47.40 4.84
C ALA A 124 3.47 -48.93 4.67
N PRO A 125 3.22 -49.42 3.44
CA PRO A 125 4.36 -49.93 2.66
C PRO A 125 4.33 -49.64 1.13
N SER A 126 5.51 -49.26 0.64
CA SER A 126 6.25 -49.86 -0.49
C SER A 126 5.74 -49.77 -1.94
N GLY A 127 6.49 -49.03 -2.76
CA GLY A 127 6.45 -49.06 -4.22
C GLY A 127 7.51 -48.18 -4.94
N GLN A 128 8.78 -48.29 -4.52
CA GLN A 128 10.06 -48.17 -5.26
C GLN A 128 10.37 -46.98 -6.23
N GLY A 129 11.52 -46.32 -5.96
CA GLY A 129 12.29 -45.37 -6.80
C GLY A 129 12.37 -43.96 -6.19
N GLU A 130 13.23 -43.64 -5.20
CA GLU A 130 14.63 -43.17 -5.35
C GLU A 130 14.76 -42.18 -6.53
N GLU A 131 14.98 -40.87 -6.36
CA GLU A 131 16.09 -40.15 -5.71
C GLU A 131 15.59 -38.75 -5.22
N MET A 132 15.87 -38.30 -3.99
CA MET A 132 16.97 -37.38 -3.65
C MET A 132 16.89 -36.05 -4.43
N GLY A 133 16.71 -34.84 -3.88
CA GLY A 133 16.74 -34.27 -2.54
C GLY A 133 16.89 -32.75 -2.72
N GLY A 134 16.35 -31.95 -1.81
CA GLY A 134 16.63 -30.51 -1.75
C GLY A 134 15.40 -29.65 -1.49
N ASP A 135 15.33 -29.08 -0.28
CA ASP A 135 14.36 -28.04 0.09
C ASP A 135 14.36 -26.88 -0.92
N PRO A 136 13.19 -26.45 -1.43
CA PRO A 136 13.10 -25.31 -2.36
C PRO A 136 13.39 -23.95 -1.69
N ASP A 137 13.56 -23.90 -0.37
CA ASP A 137 13.73 -22.66 0.40
C ASP A 137 15.18 -22.17 0.53
N LEU A 138 16.17 -23.02 0.28
CA LEU A 138 17.59 -22.61 0.33
C LEU A 138 18.03 -21.86 -0.93
N HIS A 139 17.53 -22.25 -2.10
CA HIS A 139 17.82 -21.55 -3.36
C HIS A 139 17.22 -20.14 -3.42
N ALA A 140 16.11 -19.91 -2.71
CA ALA A 140 15.42 -18.61 -2.68
C ALA A 140 16.20 -17.53 -1.91
N GLN A 141 17.02 -17.91 -0.93
CA GLN A 141 17.83 -16.98 -0.13
C GLN A 141 19.20 -16.71 -0.76
N GLU A 142 19.80 -17.69 -1.43
CA GLU A 142 21.13 -17.53 -2.03
C GLU A 142 21.10 -16.73 -3.34
N GLU A 143 19.99 -16.80 -4.09
CA GLU A 143 19.82 -16.02 -5.33
C GLU A 143 19.46 -14.55 -5.05
N ALA A 144 18.85 -14.26 -3.88
CA ALA A 144 18.60 -12.89 -3.40
C ALA A 144 19.89 -12.12 -3.07
N ALA A 145 21.01 -12.82 -2.82
CA ALA A 145 22.32 -12.22 -2.60
C ALA A 145 23.04 -11.80 -3.91
N ARG A 146 22.53 -12.23 -5.07
CA ARG A 146 23.16 -12.00 -6.37
C ARG A 146 22.56 -10.80 -7.13
N GLY A 147 21.47 -10.23 -6.62
CA GLY A 147 20.89 -8.98 -7.10
C GLY A 147 21.64 -7.75 -6.55
N PRO A 148 21.60 -6.59 -7.23
CA PRO A 148 22.25 -5.38 -6.72
C PRO A 148 21.66 -5.01 -5.36
N ALA A 149 22.51 -4.95 -4.32
CA ALA A 149 22.15 -4.66 -2.92
C ALA A 149 21.44 -3.30 -2.70
N ILE A 150 21.33 -2.49 -3.75
CA ILE A 150 20.65 -1.19 -3.78
C ILE A 150 19.12 -1.37 -3.78
N LEU A 151 18.61 -2.53 -4.17
CA LEU A 151 17.16 -2.78 -4.28
C LEU A 151 16.68 -3.85 -3.28
N PRO A 152 15.52 -3.63 -2.61
CA PRO A 152 14.89 -4.66 -1.79
C PRO A 152 14.62 -5.94 -2.61
N PRO A 153 14.71 -7.14 -2.00
CA PRO A 153 14.63 -8.41 -2.72
C PRO A 153 13.28 -8.61 -3.43
N THR A 154 12.20 -8.05 -2.89
CA THR A 154 10.88 -8.05 -3.52
C THR A 154 10.82 -7.19 -4.79
N SER A 155 11.55 -6.08 -4.82
CA SER A 155 11.68 -5.21 -5.99
C SER A 155 12.53 -5.88 -7.07
N ALA A 156 13.64 -6.53 -6.69
CA ALA A 156 14.50 -7.27 -7.63
C ALA A 156 13.71 -8.38 -8.36
N ARG A 157 12.99 -9.22 -7.62
CA ARG A 157 12.15 -10.29 -8.21
C ARG A 157 11.03 -9.76 -9.12
N ARG A 158 10.49 -8.57 -8.83
CA ARG A 158 9.48 -7.95 -9.70
C ARG A 158 10.12 -7.49 -11.01
N LEU A 159 11.28 -6.84 -10.95
CA LEU A 159 11.99 -6.36 -12.12
C LEU A 159 12.47 -7.52 -13.01
N GLU A 160 12.92 -8.64 -12.43
CA GLU A 160 13.30 -9.83 -13.19
C GLU A 160 12.15 -10.42 -14.02
N ARG A 161 10.94 -10.49 -13.44
CA ARG A 161 9.75 -10.92 -14.18
C ARG A 161 9.41 -9.95 -15.32
N GLU A 162 9.54 -8.66 -15.06
CA GLU A 162 9.18 -7.59 -16.00
C GLU A 162 10.24 -7.38 -17.09
N ARG A 163 11.50 -7.75 -16.83
CA ARG A 163 12.65 -7.60 -17.75
C ARG A 163 12.42 -8.25 -19.10
N SER A 164 11.69 -9.37 -19.15
CA SER A 164 11.33 -10.05 -20.40
C SER A 164 10.43 -9.22 -21.33
N SER A 165 9.68 -8.26 -20.75
CA SER A 165 8.75 -7.39 -21.48
C SER A 165 9.36 -6.03 -21.86
N TRP A 166 10.56 -5.72 -21.34
CA TRP A 166 11.22 -4.45 -21.59
C TRP A 166 11.84 -4.44 -22.99
N HIS A 167 11.29 -3.59 -23.86
CA HIS A 167 11.86 -3.32 -25.17
C HIS A 167 12.58 -1.98 -25.11
N ALA A 168 13.87 -1.98 -25.45
CA ALA A 168 14.60 -0.73 -25.59
C ALA A 168 13.96 0.08 -26.74
N PRO A 169 13.66 1.37 -26.55
CA PRO A 169 13.17 2.19 -27.63
C PRO A 169 14.22 2.22 -28.75
N ALA A 170 13.79 1.98 -29.99
CA ALA A 170 14.67 1.95 -31.16
C ALA A 170 15.39 3.29 -31.43
N ILE A 171 14.92 4.37 -30.79
CA ILE A 171 15.48 5.71 -30.92
C ILE A 171 15.86 6.18 -29.52
N ILE A 172 17.14 6.07 -29.20
CA ILE A 172 17.73 6.76 -28.04
C ILE A 172 18.01 8.19 -28.51
N PRO A 173 17.35 9.22 -27.94
CA PRO A 173 17.66 10.59 -28.29
C PRO A 173 19.13 10.87 -27.90
N PRO A 174 19.89 11.61 -28.74
CA PRO A 174 21.27 11.92 -28.41
C PRO A 174 21.32 12.64 -27.07
N LEU A 175 22.18 12.18 -26.17
CA LEU A 175 22.42 12.85 -24.89
C LEU A 175 22.91 14.27 -25.17
N ARG A 176 22.09 15.25 -24.82
CA ARG A 176 22.42 16.68 -24.95
C ARG A 176 22.60 17.25 -23.56
N VAL A 177 23.77 17.82 -23.29
CA VAL A 177 24.04 18.60 -22.07
C VAL A 177 24.13 20.07 -22.37
N ILE A 178 23.85 20.90 -21.38
CA ILE A 178 23.95 22.36 -21.51
C ILE A 178 25.35 22.77 -21.02
N HIS A 179 26.17 23.30 -21.92
CA HIS A 179 27.48 23.86 -21.60
C HIS A 179 27.50 25.34 -22.03
N HIS A 180 27.77 26.24 -21.09
CA HIS A 180 27.70 27.71 -21.30
C HIS A 180 26.42 28.19 -22.01
N GLY A 181 25.25 27.65 -21.62
CA GLY A 181 23.95 28.02 -22.20
C GLY A 181 23.67 27.46 -23.61
N ARG A 182 24.58 26.66 -24.18
CA ARG A 182 24.39 25.97 -25.48
C ARG A 182 24.18 24.47 -25.26
N ARG A 183 23.28 23.86 -26.03
CA ARG A 183 23.08 22.41 -26.04
C ARG A 183 24.17 21.75 -26.88
N VAL A 184 25.01 20.94 -26.26
CA VAL A 184 26.11 20.21 -26.90
C VAL A 184 25.82 18.71 -26.81
N GLY A 185 26.04 17.96 -27.88
CA GLY A 185 25.93 16.50 -27.88
C GLY A 185 27.09 15.86 -27.12
N ILE A 186 26.82 14.84 -26.31
CA ILE A 186 27.86 14.00 -25.73
C ILE A 186 28.11 12.85 -26.71
N ASP A 187 29.25 12.88 -27.40
CA ASP A 187 29.77 11.69 -28.08
C ASP A 187 30.39 10.79 -27.01
N LEU A 188 29.64 9.79 -26.55
CA LEU A 188 30.20 8.76 -25.67
C LEU A 188 31.06 7.82 -26.54
N PRO A 189 32.35 7.62 -26.24
CA PRO A 189 33.13 6.58 -26.90
C PRO A 189 32.50 5.23 -26.52
N VAL A 190 31.98 4.51 -27.52
CA VAL A 190 31.49 3.14 -27.35
C VAL A 190 32.70 2.22 -27.19
N GLU A 191 33.30 2.23 -26.01
CA GLU A 191 34.32 1.25 -25.64
C GLU A 191 33.66 0.15 -24.82
N THR A 192 33.01 -0.77 -25.53
CA THR A 192 32.64 -2.07 -24.96
C THR A 192 33.91 -2.87 -24.78
N ARG A 193 34.45 -2.81 -23.56
CA ARG A 193 35.49 -3.69 -23.05
C ARG A 193 34.96 -5.13 -23.05
N ALA A 194 35.54 -5.96 -23.91
CA ALA A 194 35.50 -7.41 -23.81
C ALA A 194 36.14 -7.88 -22.49
N ALA A 195 35.56 -8.90 -21.84
CA ALA A 195 36.25 -10.06 -21.25
C ALA A 195 35.33 -10.85 -20.31
N ALA A 196 35.01 -12.10 -20.67
CA ALA A 196 35.06 -13.30 -19.79
C ALA A 196 34.56 -14.55 -20.55
N SER A 197 35.49 -15.31 -21.14
CA SER A 197 35.34 -16.70 -21.64
C SER A 197 35.11 -17.69 -20.47
N PRO A 198 34.75 -18.99 -20.67
CA PRO A 198 35.71 -19.99 -21.19
C PRO A 198 35.13 -21.18 -22.02
N SER A 199 35.96 -21.68 -22.95
CA SER A 199 36.19 -23.10 -23.34
C SER A 199 35.03 -24.12 -23.40
N ARG A 200 34.76 -24.66 -24.61
CA ARG A 200 34.38 -26.08 -24.83
C ARG A 200 34.64 -26.46 -26.30
N THR A 201 35.81 -27.02 -26.59
CA THR A 201 36.12 -28.44 -26.91
C THR A 201 35.69 -28.87 -28.32
N ASP A 202 36.71 -29.29 -29.07
CA ASP A 202 36.75 -29.83 -30.43
C ASP A 202 35.81 -31.02 -30.65
N ILE A 203 35.10 -31.06 -31.79
CA ILE A 203 34.69 -32.32 -32.47
C ILE A 203 34.68 -32.09 -34.00
N GLU A 204 35.77 -32.53 -34.61
CA GLU A 204 35.94 -33.26 -35.87
C GLU A 204 34.86 -33.26 -36.97
N THR A 205 35.32 -32.88 -38.17
CA THR A 205 34.73 -33.03 -39.50
C THR A 205 35.00 -34.44 -40.06
N PRO A 206 34.15 -35.03 -40.92
CA PRO A 206 34.55 -36.16 -41.76
C PRO A 206 35.43 -35.74 -42.95
#